data_AF-A0A2L2Z6Y1-F1
#
_entry.id   AF-A0A2L2Z6Y1-F1
#
_cell.length_a   1.000
_cell.length_b   1.000
_cell.length_c   1.000
_cell.angle_alpha   90.00
_cell.angle_beta   90.00
_cell.angle_gamma   90.00
#
_symmetry.space_group_name_H-M   'P 1'
#
loop_
_entity.id
_entity.type
_entity.pdbx_description
1 polymer ?
#
loop_
_entity_poly.entity_id
_entity_poly.type
_entity_poly.pdbx_seq_one_letter_code
_entity_poly.pdbx_strand_id
1 'polypeptide(L)' 'ADAAARSLQFEYKANSNLVLQADTRLIERRPRDEATGEVVSLVGKLEGSRMGDRNQRTKTAKAEEKKAKRLKKDESKYDF' A
#
# COMPACT_ATOMS: atom_id res chain seq x y z
N ALA A 1 21.26 -64.01 13.19
CA ALA A 1 20.13 -63.14 13.62
C ALA A 1 20.26 -61.69 13.11
N ASP A 2 21.43 -61.24 12.66
CA ASP A 2 21.72 -59.82 12.38
C ASP A 2 21.33 -59.26 11.00
N ALA A 3 20.80 -60.08 10.09
CA ALA A 3 20.41 -59.62 8.75
C ALA A 3 18.99 -59.01 8.76
N ALA A 4 18.05 -59.64 9.48
CA ALA A 4 16.68 -59.17 9.61
C ALA A 4 16.55 -57.88 10.44
N ALA A 5 17.44 -57.69 11.42
CA ALA A 5 17.48 -56.47 12.24
C ALA A 5 17.99 -55.24 11.45
N ARG A 6 18.92 -55.44 10.50
CA ARG A 6 19.41 -54.36 9.63
C ARG A 6 18.40 -53.95 8.56
N SER A 7 17.58 -54.88 8.05
CA SER A 7 16.51 -54.54 7.09
C SER A 7 15.37 -53.74 7.73
N LEU A 8 15.10 -53.95 9.03
CA LEU A 8 14.09 -53.20 9.78
C LEU A 8 14.51 -51.75 10.08
N GLN A 9 15.82 -51.45 10.09
CA GLN A 9 16.34 -50.12 10.41
C GLN A 9 16.18 -49.08 9.29
N PHE A 10 15.92 -49.51 8.05
CA PHE A 10 15.73 -48.61 6.91
C PHE A 10 14.30 -48.61 6.35
N GLU A 11 13.33 -49.21 7.07
CA GLU A 11 11.91 -49.06 6.76
C GLU A 11 11.44 -47.64 7.10
N TYR A 12 11.85 -46.66 6.31
CA TYR A 12 11.11 -45.40 6.15
C TYR A 12 9.89 -45.67 5.26
N LYS A 13 8.98 -46.51 5.76
CA LYS A 13 7.71 -46.81 5.11
C LYS A 13 6.76 -45.63 5.37
N ALA A 14 6.97 -44.57 4.61
CA ALA A 14 6.00 -43.51 4.33
C ALA A 14 5.47 -42.69 5.53
N ASN A 15 6.36 -42.00 6.26
CA ASN A 15 5.98 -40.86 7.11
C ASN A 15 6.41 -39.53 6.47
N SER A 16 5.80 -39.18 5.33
CA SER A 16 5.82 -37.83 4.75
C SER A 16 5.01 -37.89 3.45
N ASN A 17 3.76 -37.46 3.37
CA ASN A 17 3.25 -36.17 3.81
C ASN A 17 1.73 -36.30 3.96
N LEU A 18 1.22 -36.32 5.18
CA LEU A 18 -0.21 -36.09 5.41
C LEU A 18 -0.47 -34.58 5.30
N VAL A 19 -0.21 -33.98 4.13
CA VAL A 19 -0.75 -32.66 3.83
C VAL A 19 -2.23 -32.89 3.63
N LEU A 20 -3.01 -32.68 4.69
CA LEU A 20 -4.46 -32.55 4.61
C LEU A 20 -4.74 -31.49 3.54
N GLN A 21 -5.18 -31.95 2.37
CA GLN A 21 -5.67 -31.06 1.34
C GLN A 21 -6.89 -30.36 1.95
N ALA A 22 -6.76 -29.06 2.21
CA ALA A 22 -7.89 -28.28 2.70
C ALA A 22 -9.05 -28.41 1.71
N ASP A 23 -10.25 -28.68 2.22
CA ASP A 23 -11.44 -28.78 1.38
C ASP A 23 -11.79 -27.38 0.84
N THR A 24 -11.45 -27.14 -0.42
CA THR A 24 -11.66 -25.85 -1.09
C THR A 24 -13.07 -25.71 -1.68
N ARG A 25 -13.94 -26.72 -1.55
CA ARG A 25 -15.31 -26.70 -2.09
C ARG A 25 -16.20 -25.67 -1.39
N LEU A 26 -15.93 -25.39 -0.12
CA LEU A 26 -16.64 -24.41 0.71
C LEU A 26 -15.96 -23.03 0.71
N ILE A 27 -14.83 -22.88 0.01
CA ILE A 27 -14.22 -21.57 -0.19
C ILE A 27 -14.97 -20.95 -1.37
N GLU A 28 -15.86 -20.01 -1.07
CA GLU A 28 -16.43 -19.14 -2.09
C GLU A 28 -15.27 -18.47 -2.83
N ARG A 29 -15.05 -18.86 -4.09
CA ARG A 29 -14.10 -18.15 -4.95
C ARG A 29 -14.65 -16.74 -5.11
N ARG A 30 -14.01 -15.78 -4.45
CA ARG A 30 -14.30 -14.35 -4.57
C ARG A 30 -14.58 -14.03 -6.05
N PRO A 31 -15.75 -13.46 -6.39
CA PRO A 31 -16.08 -13.13 -7.76
C PRO A 31 -15.02 -12.16 -8.29
N ARG A 32 -14.61 -12.39 -9.53
CA ARG A 32 -13.50 -11.65 -10.18
C ARG A 32 -13.69 -10.13 -10.14
N ASP A 33 -14.93 -9.68 -10.05
CA ASP A 33 -15.34 -8.28 -10.15
C ASP A 33 -15.72 -7.66 -8.79
N GLU A 34 -15.40 -8.32 -7.66
CA GLU A 34 -15.57 -7.71 -6.33
C GLU A 34 -14.60 -6.52 -6.16
N ALA A 35 -15.12 -5.36 -5.74
CA ALA A 35 -14.29 -4.20 -5.43
C ALA A 35 -13.48 -4.45 -4.15
N THR A 36 -12.32 -5.10 -4.30
CA THR A 36 -11.44 -5.54 -3.20
C THR A 36 -10.81 -4.41 -2.40
N GLY A 37 -10.89 -3.17 -2.89
CA GLY A 37 -10.20 -2.01 -2.32
C GLY A 37 -8.69 -2.05 -2.53
N GLU A 38 -8.17 -3.01 -3.29
CA GLU A 38 -6.75 -3.12 -3.62
C GLU A 38 -6.34 -2.00 -4.58
N VAL A 39 -5.18 -1.41 -4.32
CA VAL A 39 -4.62 -0.35 -5.18
C VAL A 39 -4.08 -1.00 -6.46
N VAL A 40 -4.66 -0.64 -7.59
CA VAL A 40 -4.23 -1.15 -8.91
C VAL A 40 -3.21 -0.21 -9.53
N SER A 41 -2.29 -0.77 -10.32
CA SER A 41 -1.35 -0.01 -11.14
C SER A 41 -2.05 1.07 -11.99
N LEU A 42 -1.34 2.21 -12.13
CA LEU A 42 -1.76 3.38 -12.92
C LEU A 42 -1.31 3.29 -14.39
N VAL A 43 -0.55 2.26 -14.78
CA VAL A 43 -0.11 2.07 -16.17
C VAL A 43 -1.35 1.98 -17.08
N GLY A 44 -1.40 2.82 -18.12
CA GLY A 44 -2.55 2.91 -19.04
C GLY A 44 -3.79 3.62 -18.48
N LYS A 45 -3.74 4.16 -17.26
CA LYS A 45 -4.87 4.87 -16.61
C LYS A 45 -4.66 6.37 -16.45
N LEU A 46 -3.53 6.90 -16.95
CA LEU A 46 -3.13 8.30 -16.80
C LEU A 46 -3.48 9.19 -18.02
N GLU A 47 -4.27 8.69 -18.97
CA GLU A 47 -4.53 9.37 -20.26
C GLU A 47 -5.19 10.75 -20.12
N GLY A 48 -5.99 10.95 -19.06
CA GLY A 48 -6.72 12.20 -18.80
C GLY A 48 -6.09 13.12 -17.76
N SER A 49 -4.94 12.76 -17.17
CA SER A 49 -4.30 13.54 -16.12
C SER A 49 -2.83 13.79 -16.44
N ARG A 50 -2.44 15.06 -16.54
CA ARG A 50 -1.04 15.44 -16.67
C ARG A 50 -0.40 15.59 -15.30
N MET A 51 0.92 15.43 -15.27
CA MET A 51 1.72 15.74 -14.11
C MET A 51 1.50 17.22 -13.74
N GLY A 52 0.99 17.46 -12.53
CA GLY A 52 0.73 18.81 -12.03
C GLY A 52 -0.67 19.36 -12.26
N ASP A 53 -1.60 18.63 -12.89
CA ASP A 53 -2.96 19.12 -13.20
C ASP A 53 -3.73 19.63 -11.96
N ARG A 54 -3.50 19.03 -10.80
CA ARG A 54 -4.13 19.43 -9.53
C ARG A 54 -3.13 19.99 -8.51
N ASN A 55 -1.93 20.36 -8.95
CA ASN A 55 -0.93 20.91 -8.05
C ASN A 55 -1.33 22.33 -7.62
N GLN A 56 -1.42 22.57 -6.31
CA GLN A 56 -1.75 23.88 -5.75
C GLN A 56 -0.58 24.42 -4.95
N ARG A 57 -0.13 25.64 -5.28
CA ARG A 57 0.86 26.37 -4.48
C ARG A 57 0.16 27.01 -3.29
N THR A 58 0.53 26.61 -2.08
CA THR A 58 0.03 27.24 -0.86
C THR A 58 0.80 28.52 -0.56
N LYS A 59 0.09 29.58 -0.14
CA LYS A 59 0.70 30.76 0.46
C LYS A 59 0.96 30.48 1.94
N THR A 60 1.99 31.11 2.51
CA THR A 60 2.22 31.03 3.96
C THR A 60 1.01 31.57 4.72
N ALA A 61 0.59 30.89 5.79
CA ALA A 61 -0.67 31.13 6.49
C ALA A 61 -0.87 32.59 6.98
N LYS A 62 0.22 33.34 7.18
CA LYS A 62 0.20 34.73 7.68
C LYS A 62 0.66 35.76 6.66
N ALA A 63 0.62 35.43 5.36
CA ALA A 63 1.08 36.35 4.31
C ALA A 63 0.30 37.67 4.32
N GLU A 64 -1.02 37.60 4.47
CA GLU A 64 -1.89 38.79 4.48
C GLU A 64 -1.72 39.62 5.76
N GLU A 65 -1.64 38.97 6.94
CA GLU A 65 -1.34 39.67 8.20
C GLU A 65 0.02 40.39 8.17
N LYS A 66 1.04 39.75 7.59
CA LYS A 66 2.37 40.34 7.44
C LYS A 66 2.37 41.53 6.48
N LYS A 67 1.59 41.47 5.40
CA LYS A 67 1.43 42.61 4.48
C LYS A 67 0.74 43.79 5.15
N ALA A 68 -0.37 43.53 5.86
CA ALA A 68 -1.10 44.58 6.58
C ALA A 68 -0.23 45.26 7.65
N LYS A 69 0.58 44.48 8.39
CA LYS A 69 1.54 45.04 9.36
C LYS A 69 2.65 45.88 8.71
N ARG A 70 3.11 45.49 7.51
CA ARG A 70 4.12 46.26 6.76
C ARG A 70 3.55 47.58 6.26
N LEU A 71 2.36 47.57 5.66
CA LEU A 71 1.66 48.78 5.21
C LEU A 71 1.48 49.80 6.34
N LYS A 72 0.96 49.36 7.50
CA LYS A 72 0.83 50.24 8.67
C LYS A 72 2.16 50.80 9.17
N LYS A 73 3.22 50.00 9.12
CA LYS A 73 4.56 50.44 9.50
C LYS A 73 5.10 51.49 8.53
N ASP A 74 4.90 51.29 7.23
CA ASP A 74 5.38 52.21 6.20
C ASP A 74 4.61 53.54 6.27
N GLU A 75 3.28 53.53 6.46
CA GLU A 75 2.48 54.75 6.69
C GLU A 75 2.96 55.53 7.91
N SER A 76 3.18 54.86 9.05
CA SER A 76 3.68 55.50 10.27
C SER A 76 5.09 56.10 10.13
N LYS A 77 5.84 55.71 9.10
CA LYS A 77 7.20 56.20 8.83
C LYS A 77 7.20 57.51 8.02
N TYR A 78 6.11 57.82 7.33
CA TYR A 78 5.98 59.03 6.52
C TYR A 78 5.23 60.18 7.24
N ASP A 79 4.68 59.92 8.44
CA ASP A 79 3.97 60.89 9.29
C ASP A 79 4.88 61.69 10.25
N PHE A 80 6.21 61.71 10.01
CA PHE A 80 7.20 62.49 10.76
C PHE A 80 8.08 63.29 9.79
#